data_AF-A0A9W8PCB2-F1
#
_entry.id   AF-A0A9W8PCB2-F1
#
_cell.length_a   1.000
_cell.length_b   1.000
_cell.length_c   1.000
_cell.angle_alpha   90.00
_cell.angle_beta   90.00
_cell.angle_gamma   90.00
#
_symmetry.space_group_name_H-M   'P 1'
#
loop_
_entity.id
_entity.type
_entity.pdbx_description
1 polymer ?
#
loop_
_entity_poly.entity_id
_entity_poly.type
_entity_poly.pdbx_seq_one_letter_code
_entity_poly.pdbx_strand_id
1 'polypeptide(L)'
;MLDTHHESEILDLYEIALLLNYERTSSEPRFRYTKLLEVASHELDFQTLLINTPIWTAHKGPKDGFVFQRMEPAVIADTGSREVPDLPSNMLPQIVYPLARDITQLAPDRLETIYWQARGHDSCFKSVAILQHFFDLYTTDPFIRIRLADGKEYFSSPSTRSIIEYELLTVQRLTIAVVLPENKAYATGSADQPRFKHAVVVFESHSYNGGVQTVLDLASMQFGDTGRGPGHSGKGTLVLESLDDYHNRLSSVAAGFRTTKISYHITPDPNEVNEAWMKKVAERAKERWENRNDHHWCGHCARPLANGPELKRCSACRDAYYCHREHQIKAWFSHHKRWCGKP
;
A
#
# COMPACT_ATOMS: atom_id res chain seq x y z
N MET A 1 -40.16 -20.84 11.43
CA MET A 1 -38.81 -20.24 11.38
C MET A 1 -38.44 -20.16 9.91
N LEU A 2 -38.46 -18.95 9.36
CA LEU A 2 -38.05 -18.72 7.97
C LEU A 2 -36.53 -18.70 7.96
N ASP A 3 -35.93 -19.74 7.37
CA ASP A 3 -34.52 -19.75 6.97
C ASP A 3 -34.31 -18.61 5.97
N THR A 4 -33.84 -17.48 6.47
CA THR A 4 -33.22 -16.46 5.63
C THR A 4 -31.82 -16.99 5.36
N HIS A 5 -31.65 -17.69 4.25
CA HIS A 5 -30.33 -17.87 3.66
C HIS A 5 -29.78 -16.46 3.39
N HIS A 6 -28.99 -15.91 4.32
CA HIS A 6 -28.08 -14.84 3.99
C HIS A 6 -27.16 -15.41 2.92
N GLU A 7 -27.36 -14.97 1.67
CA GLU A 7 -26.35 -15.14 0.63
C GLU A 7 -25.03 -14.64 1.23
N SER A 8 -24.10 -15.58 1.46
CA SER A 8 -22.83 -15.27 2.08
C SER A 8 -22.13 -14.22 1.23
N GLU A 9 -21.80 -13.07 1.82
CA GLU A 9 -21.18 -11.98 1.09
C GLU A 9 -19.85 -12.46 0.47
N ILE A 10 -19.67 -12.17 -0.81
CA ILE A 10 -18.43 -12.44 -1.54
C ILE A 10 -17.59 -11.16 -1.53
N LEU A 11 -16.41 -11.25 -0.92
CA LEU A 11 -15.43 -10.17 -0.85
C LEU A 11 -14.41 -10.31 -1.97
N ASP A 12 -14.25 -9.28 -2.79
CA ASP A 12 -13.20 -9.27 -3.81
C ASP A 12 -11.87 -8.85 -3.20
N LEU A 13 -10.91 -9.79 -3.09
CA LEU A 13 -9.65 -9.53 -2.37
C LEU A 13 -8.86 -8.37 -2.97
N TYR A 14 -8.85 -8.23 -4.30
CA TYR A 14 -8.09 -7.16 -4.95
C TYR A 14 -8.68 -5.78 -4.64
N GLU A 15 -10.01 -5.67 -4.67
CA GLU A 15 -10.69 -4.40 -4.35
C GLU A 15 -10.60 -4.05 -2.87
N ILE A 16 -10.76 -5.03 -1.97
CA ILE A 16 -10.52 -4.84 -0.53
C ILE A 16 -9.08 -4.40 -0.28
N ALA A 17 -8.11 -5.07 -0.90
CA ALA A 17 -6.69 -4.74 -0.77
C ALA A 17 -6.40 -3.30 -1.22
N LEU A 18 -7.01 -2.84 -2.32
CA LEU A 18 -6.89 -1.45 -2.76
C LEU A 18 -7.45 -0.47 -1.72
N LEU A 19 -8.66 -0.72 -1.21
CA LEU A 19 -9.31 0.14 -0.21
C LEU A 19 -8.49 0.24 1.09
N LEU A 20 -8.05 -0.91 1.62
CA LEU A 20 -7.21 -0.94 2.82
C LEU A 20 -5.89 -0.20 2.61
N ASN A 21 -5.25 -0.37 1.45
CA ASN A 21 -3.99 0.29 1.16
C ASN A 21 -4.15 1.82 1.03
N TYR A 22 -5.25 2.29 0.42
CA TYR A 22 -5.61 3.70 0.37
C TYR A 22 -5.87 4.28 1.76
N GLU A 23 -6.74 3.65 2.56
CA GLU A 23 -7.11 4.14 3.89
C GLU A 23 -5.91 4.16 4.84
N ARG A 24 -5.05 3.13 4.78
CA ARG A 24 -3.81 3.05 5.54
C ARG A 24 -2.86 4.19 5.19
N THR A 25 -2.55 4.37 3.91
CA THR A 25 -1.48 5.32 3.53
C THR A 25 -1.92 6.78 3.58
N SER A 26 -3.19 7.05 3.28
CA SER A 26 -3.74 8.41 3.33
C SER A 26 -3.93 8.95 4.75
N SER A 27 -3.92 8.06 5.74
CA SER A 27 -4.06 8.40 7.16
C SER A 27 -2.88 7.95 8.04
N GLU A 28 -1.75 7.53 7.44
CA GLU A 28 -0.58 7.01 8.17
C GLU A 28 -0.04 8.08 9.15
N PRO A 29 -0.13 7.85 10.48
CA PRO A 29 0.11 8.88 11.49
C PRO A 29 1.49 9.50 11.43
N ARG A 30 2.51 8.71 11.03
CA ARG A 30 3.90 9.17 10.91
C ARG A 30 4.05 10.28 9.87
N PHE A 31 3.26 10.23 8.79
CA PHE A 31 3.37 11.13 7.65
C PHE A 31 2.14 12.04 7.49
N ARG A 32 1.25 12.07 8.48
CA ARG A 32 0.06 12.91 8.43
C ARG A 32 0.44 14.40 8.33
N TYR A 33 -0.19 15.10 7.40
CA TYR A 33 0.03 16.54 7.13
C TYR A 33 1.45 16.90 6.70
N THR A 34 2.19 15.93 6.16
CA THR A 34 3.56 16.18 5.72
C THR A 34 3.63 16.56 4.23
N LYS A 35 4.56 17.47 3.90
CA LYS A 35 4.91 17.84 2.53
C LYS A 35 6.35 17.48 2.21
N LEU A 36 6.59 16.94 1.03
CA LEU A 36 7.92 16.64 0.52
C LEU A 36 8.66 17.96 0.28
N LEU A 37 9.83 18.11 0.90
CA LEU A 37 10.70 19.28 0.73
C LEU A 37 11.92 18.98 -0.14
N GLU A 38 12.47 17.78 -0.02
CA GLU A 38 13.73 17.45 -0.69
C GLU A 38 13.78 15.96 -1.04
N VAL A 39 14.41 15.66 -2.18
CA VAL A 39 14.69 14.30 -2.64
C VAL A 39 16.17 14.19 -2.91
N ALA A 40 16.79 13.14 -2.37
CA ALA A 40 18.14 12.72 -2.66
C ALA A 40 18.12 11.33 -3.30
N SER A 41 19.18 11.00 -4.03
CA SER A 41 19.39 9.71 -4.67
C SER A 41 20.83 9.25 -4.46
N HIS A 42 21.16 8.09 -5.01
CA HIS A 42 22.52 7.58 -5.02
C HIS A 42 23.53 8.56 -5.65
N GLU A 43 23.11 9.28 -6.70
CA GLU A 43 23.97 10.18 -7.45
C GLU A 43 23.96 11.61 -6.91
N LEU A 44 22.94 11.97 -6.13
CA LEU A 44 22.64 13.34 -5.76
C LEU A 44 22.26 13.42 -4.29
N ASP A 45 23.17 13.93 -3.47
CA ASP A 45 22.97 14.07 -2.03
C ASP A 45 21.97 15.19 -1.68
N PHE A 46 21.51 15.22 -0.43
CA PHE A 46 20.75 16.32 0.15
C PHE A 46 21.60 17.61 0.10
N GLN A 47 20.98 18.69 -0.36
CA GLN A 47 21.58 20.00 -0.54
C GLN A 47 21.15 20.99 0.55
N THR A 48 19.88 20.99 0.93
CA THR A 48 19.33 22.02 1.82
C THR A 48 19.36 21.66 3.28
N LEU A 49 19.01 20.41 3.57
CA LEU A 49 18.90 19.93 4.92
C LEU A 49 20.01 18.89 5.08
N LEU A 50 21.04 19.26 5.85
CA LEU A 50 22.11 18.34 6.21
C LEU A 50 21.52 17.24 7.09
N ILE A 51 20.99 16.19 6.44
CA ILE A 51 20.60 14.97 7.13
C ILE A 51 21.89 14.26 7.50
N ASN A 52 22.42 14.55 8.69
CA ASN A 52 23.56 13.84 9.22
C ASN A 52 23.14 12.48 9.81
N THR A 53 22.53 11.64 8.99
CA THR A 53 22.25 10.25 9.35
C THR A 53 23.42 9.39 8.87
N PRO A 54 24.24 8.80 9.77
CA PRO A 54 25.41 8.01 9.37
C PRO A 54 25.07 6.87 8.40
N ILE A 55 23.86 6.31 8.53
CA ILE A 55 23.30 5.30 7.64
C ILE A 55 23.26 5.74 6.17
N TRP A 56 23.02 7.02 5.88
CA TRP A 56 22.97 7.57 4.53
C TRP A 56 24.37 7.70 3.92
N THR A 57 25.31 8.26 4.66
CA THR A 57 26.68 8.54 4.17
C THR A 57 27.54 7.28 4.10
N ALA A 58 27.30 6.33 5.01
CA ALA A 58 27.97 5.03 5.02
C ALA A 58 27.51 4.11 3.87
N HIS A 59 26.23 4.18 3.46
CA HIS A 59 25.71 3.32 2.40
C HIS A 59 26.29 3.70 1.02
N LYS A 60 26.91 2.72 0.38
CA LYS A 60 27.56 2.86 -0.93
C LYS A 60 26.74 2.27 -2.09
N GLY A 61 25.65 1.56 -1.80
CA GLY A 61 24.77 1.00 -2.81
C GLY A 61 23.70 1.99 -3.30
N PRO A 62 22.78 1.52 -4.15
CA PRO A 62 21.59 2.28 -4.54
C PRO A 62 20.85 2.79 -3.30
N LYS A 63 20.49 4.07 -3.31
CA LYS A 63 19.76 4.71 -2.21
C LYS A 63 18.82 5.82 -2.69
N ASP A 64 17.71 5.97 -1.98
CA ASP A 64 16.74 7.06 -2.14
C ASP A 64 16.48 7.73 -0.79
N GLY A 65 16.46 9.05 -0.79
CA GLY A 65 16.29 9.86 0.41
C GLY A 65 15.18 10.87 0.24
N PHE A 66 14.30 11.00 1.23
CA PHE A 66 13.16 11.91 1.19
C PHE A 66 13.09 12.73 2.47
N VAL A 67 12.96 14.05 2.34
CA VAL A 67 12.67 14.93 3.47
C VAL A 67 11.23 15.40 3.40
N PHE A 68 10.53 15.20 4.50
CA PHE A 68 9.18 15.66 4.71
C PHE A 68 9.14 16.68 5.83
N GLN A 69 8.32 17.71 5.67
CA GLN A 69 8.00 18.68 6.70
C GLN A 69 6.54 18.54 7.08
N ARG A 70 6.28 18.34 8.37
CA ARG A 70 4.94 18.45 8.93
C ARG A 70 4.51 19.90 8.86
N MET A 71 3.39 20.13 8.19
CA MET A 71 2.73 21.42 8.15
C MET A 71 1.68 21.43 9.24
N GLU A 72 1.51 22.56 9.91
CA GLU A 72 0.35 22.75 10.77
C GLU A 72 -0.91 22.50 9.95
N PRO A 73 -1.88 21.71 10.46
CA PRO A 73 -3.17 21.59 9.81
C PRO A 73 -3.71 23.02 9.63
N ALA A 74 -4.08 23.40 8.41
CA ALA A 74 -4.85 24.63 8.25
C ALA A 74 -6.03 24.50 9.21
N VAL A 75 -6.12 25.38 10.21
CA VAL A 75 -7.24 25.38 11.15
C VAL A 75 -8.47 25.62 10.29
N ILE A 76 -9.18 24.55 9.94
CA ILE A 76 -10.48 24.68 9.30
C ILE A 76 -11.39 25.12 10.44
N ALA A 77 -11.45 26.45 10.61
CA ALA A 77 -12.43 27.09 11.43
C ALA A 77 -13.80 26.69 10.87
N ASP A 78 -14.51 25.89 11.64
CA ASP A 78 -15.94 25.66 11.53
C ASP A 78 -16.41 24.76 10.36
N THR A 79 -17.52 24.04 10.58
CA THR A 79 -18.30 23.22 9.62
C THR A 79 -17.89 21.75 9.39
N GLY A 80 -17.62 20.95 10.42
CA GLY A 80 -17.78 19.48 10.34
C GLY A 80 -17.06 18.75 9.19
N SER A 81 -16.03 19.36 8.60
CA SER A 81 -15.44 18.90 7.35
C SER A 81 -14.54 17.69 7.62
N ARG A 82 -14.78 16.59 6.91
CA ARG A 82 -13.90 15.40 6.95
C ARG A 82 -12.45 15.82 6.70
N GLU A 83 -11.52 15.35 7.54
CA GLU A 83 -10.09 15.64 7.37
C GLU A 83 -9.61 15.34 5.94
N VAL A 84 -8.81 16.24 5.36
CA VAL A 84 -8.30 16.08 4.00
C VAL A 84 -7.25 14.96 3.95
N PRO A 85 -7.43 13.89 3.16
CA PRO A 85 -6.47 12.79 3.09
C PRO A 85 -5.12 13.23 2.49
N ASP A 86 -4.03 12.64 2.97
CA ASP A 86 -2.72 12.83 2.33
C ASP A 86 -2.60 11.93 1.11
N LEU A 87 -2.25 12.50 -0.04
CA LEU A 87 -2.24 11.84 -1.33
C LEU A 87 -0.96 12.21 -2.10
N PRO A 88 -0.51 11.38 -3.07
CA PRO A 88 0.57 11.78 -3.96
C PRO A 88 0.35 13.15 -4.62
N SER A 89 -0.90 13.45 -4.99
CA SER A 89 -1.29 14.69 -5.67
C SER A 89 -1.26 15.94 -4.78
N ASN A 90 -1.18 15.81 -3.46
CA ASN A 90 -1.10 16.94 -2.53
C ASN A 90 0.17 16.88 -1.65
N MET A 91 1.15 16.06 -2.02
CA MET A 91 2.37 15.85 -1.24
C MET A 91 3.38 17.00 -1.37
N LEU A 92 3.26 17.86 -2.39
CA LEU A 92 4.12 19.03 -2.56
C LEU A 92 3.60 20.25 -1.78
N PRO A 93 4.49 21.10 -1.23
CA PRO A 93 4.09 22.35 -0.60
C PRO A 93 3.57 23.35 -1.63
N GLN A 94 2.64 24.22 -1.24
CA GLN A 94 2.13 25.29 -2.12
C GLN A 94 3.17 26.40 -2.34
N ILE A 95 4.02 26.63 -1.33
CA ILE A 95 5.13 27.59 -1.40
C ILE A 95 6.41 26.78 -1.43
N VAL A 96 7.15 26.89 -2.54
CA VAL A 96 8.42 26.21 -2.74
C VAL A 96 9.54 27.14 -2.29
N TYR A 97 10.40 26.66 -1.39
CA TYR A 97 11.53 27.45 -0.91
C TYR A 97 12.65 27.44 -1.97
N PRO A 98 13.27 28.59 -2.29
CA PRO A 98 14.26 28.72 -3.38
C PRO A 98 15.51 27.84 -3.24
N LEU A 99 15.78 27.35 -2.02
CA LEU A 99 16.98 26.58 -1.73
C LEU A 99 16.82 25.10 -2.08
N ALA A 100 15.61 24.56 -2.05
CA ALA A 100 15.36 23.16 -2.38
C ALA A 100 15.49 22.98 -3.91
N ARG A 101 16.09 21.86 -4.34
CA ARG A 101 15.97 21.44 -5.74
C ARG A 101 14.51 21.47 -6.15
N ASP A 102 14.27 21.75 -7.42
CA ASP A 102 12.91 21.92 -7.91
C ASP A 102 12.13 20.59 -7.93
N ILE A 103 11.62 20.21 -6.76
CA ILE A 103 10.74 19.07 -6.54
C ILE A 103 9.43 19.20 -7.32
N THR A 104 9.11 20.40 -7.84
CA THR A 104 7.92 20.62 -8.68
C THR A 104 8.09 20.03 -10.07
N GLN A 105 9.33 19.73 -10.49
CA GLN A 105 9.62 19.08 -11.77
C GLN A 105 9.53 17.55 -11.69
N LEU A 106 9.28 16.97 -10.51
CA LEU A 106 9.12 15.53 -10.37
C LEU A 106 7.90 15.05 -11.15
N ALA A 107 8.10 14.04 -11.99
CA ALA A 107 7.02 13.39 -12.72
C ALA A 107 5.97 12.83 -11.73
N PRO A 108 4.67 12.83 -12.08
CA PRO A 108 3.60 12.30 -11.22
C PRO A 108 3.85 10.87 -10.73
N ASP A 109 4.39 10.00 -11.59
CA ASP A 109 4.76 8.63 -11.24
C ASP A 109 5.84 8.55 -10.16
N ARG A 110 6.81 9.47 -10.21
CA ARG A 110 7.86 9.53 -9.20
C ARG A 110 7.30 10.03 -7.87
N LEU A 111 6.41 11.01 -7.88
CA LEU A 111 5.71 11.46 -6.67
C LEU A 111 4.88 10.34 -6.04
N GLU A 112 4.18 9.54 -6.87
CA GLU A 112 3.47 8.35 -6.41
C GLU A 112 4.45 7.35 -5.77
N THR A 113 5.55 6.99 -6.44
CA THR A 113 6.54 6.06 -5.87
C THR A 113 7.09 6.57 -4.53
N ILE A 114 7.50 7.85 -4.45
CA ILE A 114 8.01 8.45 -3.20
C ILE A 114 6.96 8.37 -2.09
N TYR A 115 5.71 8.72 -2.38
CA TYR A 115 4.61 8.70 -1.43
C TYR A 115 4.44 7.31 -0.79
N TRP A 116 4.36 6.27 -1.63
CA TRP A 116 4.15 4.90 -1.16
C TRP A 116 5.39 4.33 -0.49
N GLN A 117 6.58 4.60 -1.02
CA GLN A 117 7.84 4.08 -0.52
C GLN A 117 8.14 4.62 0.89
N ALA A 118 7.96 5.92 1.11
CA ALA A 118 8.16 6.54 2.43
C ALA A 118 7.18 5.99 3.48
N ARG A 119 5.90 5.88 3.13
CA ARG A 119 4.84 5.38 4.03
C ARG A 119 4.84 3.86 4.19
N GLY A 120 5.55 3.14 3.32
CA GLY A 120 5.70 1.70 3.34
C GLY A 120 6.68 1.16 4.39
N HIS A 121 7.57 2.02 4.92
CA HIS A 121 8.58 1.57 5.89
C HIS A 121 7.93 0.89 7.11
N ASP A 122 8.34 -0.36 7.35
CA ASP A 122 7.86 -1.22 8.44
C ASP A 122 6.32 -1.32 8.49
N SER A 123 5.67 -1.21 7.34
CA SER A 123 4.21 -1.24 7.28
C SER A 123 3.64 -2.63 6.99
N CYS A 124 4.48 -3.63 6.76
CA CYS A 124 4.05 -4.98 6.41
C CYS A 124 3.21 -5.62 7.54
N PHE A 125 3.71 -5.61 8.77
CA PHE A 125 2.98 -6.10 9.95
C PHE A 125 1.68 -5.33 10.20
N LYS A 126 1.72 -4.00 10.06
CA LYS A 126 0.52 -3.15 10.18
C LYS A 126 -0.52 -3.48 9.11
N SER A 127 -0.08 -3.75 7.88
CA SER A 127 -0.99 -4.08 6.78
C SER A 127 -1.66 -5.44 7.00
N VAL A 128 -0.91 -6.42 7.52
CA VAL A 128 -1.45 -7.72 7.95
C VAL A 128 -2.49 -7.54 9.06
N ALA A 129 -2.18 -6.74 10.09
CA ALA A 129 -3.09 -6.45 11.20
C ALA A 129 -4.37 -5.74 10.72
N ILE A 130 -4.24 -4.74 9.84
CA ILE A 130 -5.38 -4.03 9.23
C ILE A 130 -6.30 -5.00 8.46
N LEU A 131 -5.74 -5.91 7.67
CA LEU A 131 -6.54 -6.91 6.95
C LEU A 131 -7.24 -7.89 7.92
N GLN A 132 -6.56 -8.29 8.99
CA GLN A 132 -7.16 -9.11 10.04
C GLN A 132 -8.34 -8.40 10.70
N HIS A 133 -8.15 -7.15 11.15
CA HIS A 133 -9.23 -6.35 11.72
C HIS A 133 -10.38 -6.16 10.73
N PHE A 134 -10.11 -6.01 9.44
CA PHE A 134 -11.15 -5.92 8.43
C PHE A 134 -12.02 -7.19 8.39
N PHE A 135 -11.41 -8.37 8.44
CA PHE A 135 -12.16 -9.63 8.52
C PHE A 135 -12.89 -9.80 9.85
N ASP A 136 -12.32 -9.33 10.97
CA ASP A 136 -12.95 -9.39 12.30
C ASP A 136 -14.24 -8.54 12.39
N LEU A 137 -14.48 -7.62 11.45
CA LEU A 137 -15.73 -6.84 11.37
C LEU A 137 -16.91 -7.65 10.80
N TYR A 138 -16.69 -8.86 10.29
CA TYR A 138 -17.73 -9.74 9.78
C TYR A 138 -18.17 -10.73 10.87
N THR A 139 -19.48 -10.90 11.05
CA THR A 139 -20.05 -11.82 12.04
C THR A 139 -20.02 -13.29 11.60
N THR A 140 -19.83 -13.51 10.30
CA THR A 140 -19.68 -14.83 9.67
C THR A 140 -18.37 -14.86 8.88
N ASP A 141 -17.90 -16.04 8.49
CA ASP A 141 -16.68 -16.18 7.67
C ASP A 141 -17.05 -15.97 6.19
N PRO A 142 -16.82 -14.78 5.61
CA PRO A 142 -17.22 -14.50 4.23
C PRO A 142 -16.42 -15.31 3.22
N PHE A 143 -16.98 -15.49 2.01
CA PHE A 143 -16.18 -16.00 0.90
C PHE A 143 -15.29 -14.90 0.34
N ILE A 144 -14.01 -15.21 0.12
CA ILE A 144 -13.09 -14.30 -0.56
C ILE A 144 -12.91 -14.77 -1.99
N ARG A 145 -13.30 -13.93 -2.95
CA ARG A 145 -12.97 -14.08 -4.37
C ARG A 145 -11.56 -13.56 -4.61
N ILE A 146 -10.68 -14.41 -5.14
CA ILE A 146 -9.29 -14.07 -5.45
C ILE A 146 -9.13 -14.10 -6.96
N ARG A 147 -8.86 -12.93 -7.54
CA ARG A 147 -8.65 -12.72 -8.98
C ARG A 147 -7.23 -12.26 -9.25
N LEU A 148 -6.45 -13.10 -9.93
CA LEU A 148 -5.07 -12.79 -10.27
C LEU A 148 -4.97 -12.07 -11.62
N ALA A 149 -3.86 -11.37 -11.84
CA ALA A 149 -3.61 -10.65 -13.10
C ALA A 149 -3.32 -11.57 -14.30
N ASP A 150 -2.94 -12.82 -14.05
CA ASP A 150 -2.81 -13.84 -15.08
C ASP A 150 -4.17 -14.37 -15.58
N GLY A 151 -5.26 -14.02 -14.89
CA GLY A 151 -6.62 -14.42 -15.20
C GLY A 151 -7.12 -15.64 -14.42
N LYS A 152 -6.34 -16.18 -13.48
CA LYS A 152 -6.81 -17.22 -12.55
C LYS A 152 -7.77 -16.63 -11.52
N GLU A 153 -8.78 -17.41 -11.18
CA GLU A 153 -9.77 -17.10 -10.16
C GLU A 153 -10.01 -18.31 -9.27
N TYR A 154 -10.18 -18.07 -7.97
CA TYR A 154 -10.68 -19.07 -7.04
C TYR A 154 -11.30 -18.40 -5.82
N PHE A 155 -11.99 -19.20 -5.01
CA PHE A 155 -12.56 -18.77 -3.74
C PHE A 155 -11.77 -19.35 -2.57
N SER A 156 -11.61 -18.54 -1.54
CA SER A 156 -10.96 -18.88 -0.26
C SER A 156 -11.85 -18.41 0.87
N SER A 157 -11.45 -18.66 2.11
CA SER A 157 -12.03 -17.99 3.27
C SER A 157 -10.94 -17.25 4.07
N PRO A 158 -11.29 -16.18 4.81
CA PRO A 158 -10.39 -15.54 5.75
C PRO A 158 -9.76 -16.54 6.72
N SER A 159 -10.51 -17.50 7.26
CA SER A 159 -10.01 -18.45 8.27
C SER A 159 -8.94 -19.41 7.74
N THR A 160 -8.89 -19.61 6.42
CA THR A 160 -7.88 -20.45 5.75
C THR A 160 -6.57 -19.73 5.41
N ARG A 161 -6.49 -18.42 5.66
CA ARG A 161 -5.29 -17.64 5.37
C ARG A 161 -4.15 -18.00 6.33
N SER A 162 -2.91 -17.83 5.87
CA SER A 162 -1.74 -17.81 6.73
C SER A 162 -0.97 -16.50 6.57
N ILE A 163 -0.13 -16.20 7.55
CA ILE A 163 0.79 -15.06 7.57
C ILE A 163 2.19 -15.66 7.48
N ILE A 164 2.94 -15.26 6.45
CA ILE A 164 4.33 -15.67 6.30
C ILE A 164 5.21 -14.47 6.64
N GLU A 165 6.10 -14.65 7.62
CA GLU A 165 7.17 -13.73 7.92
C GLU A 165 8.45 -14.18 7.21
N TYR A 166 8.98 -13.30 6.37
CA TYR A 166 10.26 -13.43 5.71
C TYR A 166 11.32 -12.63 6.45
N GLU A 167 12.54 -13.15 6.41
CA GLU A 167 13.75 -12.39 6.68
C GLU A 167 14.47 -12.18 5.35
N LEU A 168 14.50 -10.93 4.88
CA LEU A 168 15.19 -10.51 3.68
C LEU A 168 16.66 -10.25 4.04
N LEU A 169 17.56 -10.92 3.34
CA LEU A 169 19.01 -10.86 3.54
C LEU A 169 19.59 -9.83 2.57
N THR A 170 20.20 -8.79 3.10
CA THR A 170 20.82 -7.71 2.31
C THR A 170 19.86 -7.13 1.27
N VAL A 171 18.95 -6.28 1.72
CA VAL A 171 18.06 -5.51 0.83
C VAL A 171 18.92 -4.65 -0.09
N GLN A 172 18.64 -4.68 -1.40
CA GLN A 172 19.53 -4.13 -2.43
C GLN A 172 19.55 -2.59 -2.46
N ARG A 173 18.53 -1.95 -1.89
CA ARG A 173 18.35 -0.50 -1.92
C ARG A 173 18.07 0.04 -0.52
N LEU A 174 18.81 1.07 -0.14
CA LEU A 174 18.51 1.86 1.05
C LEU A 174 17.43 2.89 0.70
N THR A 175 16.38 2.98 1.51
CA THR A 175 15.46 4.12 1.47
C THR A 175 15.45 4.81 2.81
N ILE A 176 15.55 6.13 2.85
CA ILE A 176 15.36 6.92 4.07
C ILE A 176 14.28 7.97 3.85
N ALA A 177 13.29 8.01 4.74
CA ALA A 177 12.35 9.11 4.86
C ALA A 177 12.55 9.81 6.20
N VAL A 178 12.83 11.11 6.18
CA VAL A 178 12.97 11.95 7.38
C VAL A 178 11.77 12.86 7.50
N VAL A 179 11.17 12.92 8.69
CA VAL A 179 10.04 13.80 9.00
C VAL A 179 10.48 14.88 10.00
N LEU A 180 10.31 16.14 9.61
CA LEU A 180 10.56 17.35 10.39
C LEU A 180 9.26 17.90 10.98
N PRO A 181 9.33 18.63 12.12
CA PRO A 181 10.53 19.03 12.86
C PRO A 181 11.09 17.96 13.81
N GLU A 182 10.42 16.82 13.97
CA GLU A 182 10.82 15.77 14.93
C GLU A 182 12.17 15.12 14.57
N ASN A 183 12.67 15.35 13.36
CA ASN A 183 13.90 14.77 12.81
C ASN A 183 13.93 13.24 12.93
N LYS A 184 12.76 12.62 12.73
CA LYS A 184 12.61 11.17 12.83
C LYS A 184 12.86 10.54 11.47
N ALA A 185 13.86 9.67 11.41
CA ALA A 185 14.23 8.93 10.21
C ALA A 185 13.63 7.52 10.20
N TYR A 186 13.14 7.11 9.04
CA TYR A 186 12.58 5.80 8.75
C TYR A 186 13.40 5.17 7.62
N ALA A 187 14.11 4.08 7.89
CA ALA A 187 15.09 3.52 6.98
C ALA A 187 14.78 2.05 6.62
N THR A 188 14.72 1.74 5.32
CA THR A 188 14.58 0.38 4.81
C THR A 188 15.85 -0.02 4.09
N GLY A 189 16.42 -1.19 4.44
CA GLY A 189 17.51 -1.81 3.68
C GLY A 189 18.91 -1.25 3.94
N SER A 190 19.19 -0.90 5.20
CA SER A 190 20.48 -0.36 5.59
C SER A 190 21.54 -1.42 5.84
N ALA A 191 22.82 -1.02 5.74
CA ALA A 191 23.96 -1.93 5.93
C ALA A 191 24.05 -2.48 7.37
N ASP A 192 23.58 -1.73 8.37
CA ASP A 192 23.44 -2.16 9.77
C ASP A 192 22.20 -3.02 10.01
N GLN A 193 21.33 -3.17 9.01
CA GLN A 193 20.20 -4.09 9.02
C GLN A 193 20.44 -5.24 8.03
N PRO A 194 21.33 -6.21 8.36
CA PRO A 194 21.63 -7.34 7.48
C PRO A 194 20.40 -8.25 7.25
N ARG A 195 19.38 -8.10 8.10
CA ARG A 195 18.16 -8.89 8.14
C ARG A 195 16.95 -7.95 8.28
N PHE A 196 16.15 -7.84 7.23
CA PHE A 196 14.93 -7.04 7.22
C PHE A 196 13.72 -7.97 7.34
N LYS A 197 12.89 -7.79 8.37
CA LYS A 197 11.67 -8.59 8.54
C LYS A 197 10.57 -8.04 7.63
N HIS A 198 9.86 -8.93 6.96
CA HIS A 198 8.76 -8.57 6.08
C HIS A 198 7.63 -9.60 6.19
N ALA A 199 6.39 -9.16 6.38
CA ALA A 199 5.25 -10.05 6.55
C ALA A 199 4.23 -9.90 5.41
N VAL A 200 3.66 -11.01 4.98
CA VAL A 200 2.61 -11.07 3.95
C VAL A 200 1.49 -12.01 4.35
N VAL A 201 0.34 -11.90 3.67
CA VAL A 201 -0.77 -12.84 3.84
C VAL A 201 -0.83 -13.78 2.65
N VAL A 202 -1.00 -15.07 2.92
CA VAL A 202 -1.11 -16.12 1.92
C VAL A 202 -2.48 -16.76 1.98
N PHE A 203 -3.09 -16.95 0.82
CA PHE A 203 -4.37 -17.63 0.64
C PHE A 203 -4.16 -18.89 -0.17
N GLU A 204 -4.75 -19.99 0.29
CA GLU A 204 -4.66 -21.29 -0.38
C GLU A 204 -5.96 -21.59 -1.12
N SER A 205 -5.86 -21.97 -2.39
CA SER A 205 -6.99 -22.62 -3.05
C SER A 205 -7.20 -23.99 -2.41
N HIS A 206 -8.46 -24.36 -2.12
CA HIS A 206 -8.79 -25.71 -1.63
C HIS A 206 -8.10 -26.80 -2.48
N SER A 207 -7.76 -27.92 -1.85
CA SER A 207 -6.95 -29.02 -2.43
C SER A 207 -7.43 -29.53 -3.81
N TYR A 208 -8.72 -29.38 -4.13
CA TYR A 208 -9.28 -29.73 -5.44
C TYR A 208 -8.85 -28.81 -6.60
N ASN A 209 -8.30 -27.62 -6.32
CA ASN A 209 -7.87 -26.62 -7.29
C ASN A 209 -6.34 -26.59 -7.53
N GLY A 210 -5.64 -27.67 -7.17
CA GLY A 210 -4.20 -27.82 -7.47
C GLY A 210 -3.26 -27.04 -6.54
N GLY A 211 -3.72 -26.60 -5.37
CA GLY A 211 -2.85 -26.05 -4.33
C GLY A 211 -2.25 -24.68 -4.67
N VAL A 212 -3.00 -23.80 -5.34
CA VAL A 212 -2.54 -22.44 -5.64
C VAL A 212 -2.39 -21.65 -4.34
N GLN A 213 -1.16 -21.23 -4.05
CA GLN A 213 -0.86 -20.28 -3.00
C GLN A 213 -0.70 -18.89 -3.60
N THR A 214 -1.57 -17.96 -3.19
CA THR A 214 -1.51 -16.55 -3.58
C THR A 214 -0.98 -15.72 -2.44
N VAL A 215 -0.03 -14.84 -2.73
CA VAL A 215 0.51 -13.86 -1.79
C VAL A 215 -0.16 -12.51 -2.00
N LEU A 216 -0.65 -11.93 -0.91
CA LEU A 216 -1.04 -10.52 -0.81
C LEU A 216 0.02 -9.75 -0.01
N ASP A 217 0.63 -8.76 -0.64
CA ASP A 217 1.57 -7.83 -0.01
C ASP A 217 1.18 -6.36 -0.29
N LEU A 218 0.54 -5.76 0.72
CA LEU A 218 0.12 -4.36 0.75
C LEU A 218 1.25 -3.37 1.06
N ALA A 219 2.43 -3.86 1.47
CA ALA A 219 3.58 -3.05 1.85
C ALA A 219 4.74 -3.14 0.84
N SER A 220 4.61 -3.96 -0.21
CA SER A 220 5.57 -4.14 -1.31
C SER A 220 6.19 -2.85 -1.84
N MET A 221 5.40 -1.78 -1.97
CA MET A 221 5.87 -0.46 -2.43
C MET A 221 6.95 0.18 -1.55
N GLN A 222 7.22 -0.32 -0.33
CA GLN A 222 8.37 0.10 0.48
C GLN A 222 9.72 -0.13 -0.24
N PHE A 223 9.74 -1.01 -1.24
CA PHE A 223 10.90 -1.31 -2.09
C PHE A 223 10.93 -0.49 -3.39
N GLY A 224 10.13 0.58 -3.47
CA GLY A 224 10.05 1.47 -4.63
C GLY A 224 9.40 0.79 -5.84
N ASP A 225 9.89 1.07 -7.04
CA ASP A 225 9.28 0.55 -8.28
C ASP A 225 9.36 -0.98 -8.41
N THR A 226 10.35 -1.63 -7.80
CA THR A 226 10.45 -3.11 -7.70
C THR A 226 9.27 -3.71 -6.92
N GLY A 227 8.69 -2.91 -6.02
CA GLY A 227 7.49 -3.27 -5.25
C GLY A 227 6.19 -3.16 -6.03
N ARG A 228 6.17 -2.57 -7.23
CA ARG A 228 4.94 -2.44 -8.02
C ARG A 228 4.48 -3.80 -8.54
N GLY A 229 3.18 -4.05 -8.48
CA GLY A 229 2.62 -5.34 -8.86
C GLY A 229 1.16 -5.29 -9.29
N PRO A 230 0.57 -6.45 -9.59
CA PRO A 230 1.23 -7.76 -9.69
C PRO A 230 2.08 -7.93 -10.97
N GLY A 231 3.03 -8.87 -10.94
CA GLY A 231 3.93 -9.19 -12.06
C GLY A 231 5.11 -8.23 -12.26
N HIS A 232 6.05 -8.58 -13.16
CA HIS A 232 7.30 -7.86 -13.42
C HIS A 232 7.09 -6.51 -14.14
N SER A 233 6.00 -6.38 -14.90
CA SER A 233 5.58 -5.13 -15.55
C SER A 233 4.42 -4.44 -14.82
N GLY A 234 4.03 -4.97 -13.65
CA GLY A 234 2.95 -4.43 -12.84
C GLY A 234 3.19 -2.98 -12.47
N LYS A 235 2.10 -2.19 -12.41
CA LYS A 235 2.13 -0.78 -12.04
C LYS A 235 1.26 -0.46 -10.83
N GLY A 236 0.57 -1.46 -10.27
CA GLY A 236 -0.27 -1.31 -9.10
C GLY A 236 0.53 -1.04 -7.83
N THR A 237 -0.18 -0.57 -6.82
CA THR A 237 0.37 -0.11 -5.53
C THR A 237 0.42 -1.20 -4.47
N LEU A 238 0.09 -2.44 -4.84
CA LEU A 238 0.10 -3.64 -4.01
C LEU A 238 0.46 -4.85 -4.88
N VAL A 239 0.78 -5.96 -4.23
CA VAL A 239 1.07 -7.23 -4.89
C VAL A 239 -0.01 -8.24 -4.52
N LEU A 240 -0.58 -8.88 -5.56
CA LEU A 240 -1.47 -10.02 -5.44
C LEU A 240 -1.12 -11.02 -6.56
N GLU A 241 -0.28 -11.99 -6.26
CA GLU A 241 0.32 -12.90 -7.25
C GLU A 241 0.58 -14.30 -6.68
N SER A 242 1.01 -15.23 -7.53
CA SER A 242 1.38 -16.58 -7.07
C SER A 242 2.58 -16.55 -6.14
N LEU A 243 2.74 -17.57 -5.28
CA LEU A 243 3.90 -17.67 -4.39
C LEU A 243 5.22 -17.67 -5.18
N ASP A 244 5.27 -18.36 -6.32
CA ASP A 244 6.46 -18.43 -7.19
C ASP A 244 6.81 -17.04 -7.77
N ASP A 245 5.81 -16.30 -8.28
CA ASP A 245 6.00 -14.94 -8.78
C ASP A 245 6.49 -14.01 -7.66
N TYR A 246 5.95 -14.18 -6.46
CA TYR A 246 6.36 -13.40 -5.30
C TYR A 246 7.79 -13.71 -4.85
N HIS A 247 8.20 -14.98 -4.88
CA HIS A 247 9.59 -15.37 -4.60
C HIS A 247 10.56 -14.80 -5.64
N ASN A 248 10.20 -14.86 -6.93
CA ASN A 248 10.98 -14.22 -8.00
C ASN A 248 11.12 -12.70 -7.76
N ARG A 249 10.04 -12.04 -7.30
CA ARG A 249 10.08 -10.63 -6.90
C ARG A 249 11.04 -10.40 -5.73
N LEU A 250 10.97 -11.20 -4.67
CA LEU A 250 11.85 -11.04 -3.51
C LEU A 250 13.34 -11.15 -3.89
N SER A 251 13.71 -11.99 -4.86
CA SER A 251 15.07 -12.07 -5.41
C SER A 251 15.55 -10.77 -6.08
N SER A 252 14.64 -9.90 -6.52
CA SER A 252 14.98 -8.56 -7.03
C SER A 252 15.02 -7.47 -5.95
N VAL A 253 14.48 -7.76 -4.75
CA VAL A 253 14.44 -6.83 -3.61
C VAL A 253 15.67 -7.03 -2.71
N ALA A 254 16.10 -8.28 -2.52
CA ALA A 254 17.16 -8.67 -1.60
C ALA A 254 18.09 -9.71 -2.23
N ALA A 255 19.32 -9.82 -1.73
CA ALA A 255 20.27 -10.83 -2.21
C ALA A 255 19.85 -12.27 -1.83
N GLY A 256 18.99 -12.40 -0.82
CA GLY A 256 18.33 -13.65 -0.47
C GLY A 256 17.17 -13.40 0.48
N PHE A 257 16.38 -14.43 0.74
CA PHE A 257 15.32 -14.39 1.75
C PHE A 257 15.09 -15.79 2.31
N ARG A 258 14.49 -15.85 3.50
CA ARG A 258 14.05 -17.10 4.11
C ARG A 258 12.76 -16.89 4.87
N THR A 259 11.90 -17.91 4.88
CA THR A 259 10.75 -17.97 5.77
C THR A 259 11.25 -18.19 7.20
N THR A 260 10.84 -17.32 8.12
CA THR A 260 11.21 -17.43 9.54
C THR A 260 10.06 -17.88 10.42
N LYS A 261 8.82 -17.56 10.03
CA LYS A 261 7.63 -17.92 10.79
C LYS A 261 6.41 -17.99 9.88
N ILE A 262 5.54 -18.94 10.18
CA ILE A 262 4.19 -19.02 9.65
C ILE A 262 3.24 -18.94 10.84
N SER A 263 2.28 -18.03 10.79
CA SER A 263 1.21 -17.92 11.80
C SER A 263 -0.14 -17.72 11.13
N TYR A 264 -1.22 -17.86 11.89
CA TYR A 264 -2.59 -17.60 11.40
C TYR A 264 -3.12 -16.24 11.86
N HIS A 265 -2.41 -15.61 12.80
CA HIS A 265 -2.81 -14.37 13.44
C HIS A 265 -1.58 -13.55 13.81
N ILE A 266 -1.70 -12.22 13.75
CA ILE A 266 -0.73 -11.29 14.32
C ILE A 266 -1.25 -10.77 15.66
N THR A 267 -0.40 -10.70 16.68
CA THR A 267 -0.80 -10.13 17.97
C THR A 267 -1.11 -8.63 17.82
N PRO A 268 -2.04 -8.09 18.61
CA PRO A 268 -2.31 -6.65 18.65
C PRO A 268 -1.04 -5.82 18.85
N ASP A 269 -1.00 -4.60 18.28
CA ASP A 269 0.11 -3.68 18.50
C ASP A 269 0.13 -3.26 19.99
N PRO A 270 1.25 -3.41 20.71
CA PRO A 270 1.34 -2.97 22.11
C PRO A 270 1.14 -1.45 22.27
N ASN A 271 1.28 -0.67 21.20
CA ASN A 271 0.89 0.73 21.18
C ASN A 271 -0.61 0.85 20.85
N GLU A 272 -1.40 1.12 21.88
CA GLU A 272 -2.86 1.24 21.78
C GLU A 272 -3.33 2.31 20.77
N VAL A 273 -2.53 3.38 20.56
CA VAL A 273 -2.86 4.43 19.58
C VAL A 273 -2.72 3.90 18.16
N ASN A 274 -1.66 3.12 17.88
CA ASN A 274 -1.50 2.47 16.59
C ASN A 274 -2.59 1.42 16.36
N GLU A 275 -2.87 0.59 17.35
CA GLU A 275 -3.92 -0.43 17.30
C GLU A 275 -5.29 0.19 16.99
N ALA A 276 -5.67 1.25 17.72
CA ALA A 276 -6.92 1.96 17.48
C ALA A 276 -6.97 2.59 16.09
N TRP A 277 -5.85 3.13 15.60
CA TRP A 277 -5.77 3.65 14.23
C TRP A 277 -5.95 2.55 13.18
N MET A 278 -5.32 1.38 13.35
CA MET A 278 -5.46 0.24 12.42
C MET A 278 -6.90 -0.27 12.36
N LYS A 279 -7.60 -0.35 13.50
CA LYS A 279 -9.04 -0.70 13.54
C LYS A 279 -9.88 0.32 12.77
N LYS A 280 -9.64 1.62 12.98
CA LYS A 280 -10.34 2.69 12.23
C LYS A 280 -10.07 2.63 10.72
N VAL A 281 -8.87 2.24 10.29
CA VAL A 281 -8.56 2.02 8.87
C VAL A 281 -9.42 0.89 8.30
N ALA A 282 -9.51 -0.24 9.01
CA ALA A 282 -10.35 -1.36 8.62
C ALA A 282 -11.84 -0.99 8.56
N GLU A 283 -12.35 -0.28 9.56
CA GLU A 283 -13.74 0.22 9.61
C GLU A 283 -14.06 1.11 8.41
N ARG A 284 -13.20 2.08 8.06
CA ARG A 284 -13.41 2.95 6.89
C ARG A 284 -13.38 2.18 5.58
N ALA A 285 -12.48 1.19 5.45
CA ALA A 285 -12.45 0.35 4.26
C ALA A 285 -13.73 -0.49 4.14
N LYS A 286 -14.26 -1.02 5.25
CA LYS A 286 -15.53 -1.75 5.28
C LYS A 286 -16.72 -0.85 4.94
N GLU A 287 -16.80 0.34 5.53
CA GLU A 287 -17.82 1.33 5.19
C GLU A 287 -17.83 1.61 3.67
N ARG A 288 -16.66 1.79 3.05
CA ARG A 288 -16.57 1.99 1.59
C ARG A 288 -17.01 0.77 0.80
N TRP A 289 -16.57 -0.41 1.23
CA TRP A 289 -16.95 -1.66 0.58
C TRP A 289 -18.47 -1.88 0.61
N GLU A 290 -19.12 -1.66 1.76
CA GLU A 290 -20.57 -1.80 1.89
C GLU A 290 -21.34 -0.78 1.05
N ASN A 291 -20.78 0.42 0.89
CA ASN A 291 -21.38 1.50 0.10
C ASN A 291 -20.92 1.52 -1.37
N ARG A 292 -20.28 0.47 -1.88
CA ARG A 292 -19.63 0.42 -3.21
C ARG A 292 -20.54 0.69 -4.40
N ASN A 293 -21.83 0.39 -4.26
CA ASN A 293 -22.83 0.61 -5.30
C ASN A 293 -23.13 2.10 -5.50
N ASP A 294 -23.00 2.90 -4.44
CA ASP A 294 -23.30 4.34 -4.45
C ASP A 294 -22.03 5.20 -4.43
N HIS A 295 -20.94 4.70 -3.85
CA HIS A 295 -19.70 5.44 -3.61
C HIS A 295 -18.51 4.75 -4.28
N HIS A 296 -18.32 5.04 -5.57
CA HIS A 296 -17.23 4.46 -6.33
C HIS A 296 -15.85 5.03 -5.98
N TRP A 297 -14.81 4.28 -6.33
CA TRP A 297 -13.41 4.64 -6.15
C TRP A 297 -12.57 4.35 -7.38
N CYS A 298 -11.37 4.93 -7.42
CA CYS A 298 -10.40 4.66 -8.47
C CYS A 298 -9.86 3.23 -8.40
N GLY A 299 -9.99 2.42 -9.46
CA GLY A 299 -9.47 1.05 -9.54
C GLY A 299 -7.94 0.90 -9.59
N HIS A 300 -7.20 2.00 -9.44
CA HIS A 300 -5.72 2.00 -9.29
C HIS A 300 -5.28 2.42 -7.90
N CYS A 301 -5.84 3.51 -7.36
CA CYS A 301 -5.39 4.10 -6.08
C CYS A 301 -6.45 4.08 -4.98
N ALA A 302 -7.63 3.50 -5.22
CA ALA A 302 -8.79 3.44 -4.31
C ALA A 302 -9.30 4.79 -3.77
N ARG A 303 -8.84 5.92 -4.32
CA ARG A 303 -9.36 7.23 -3.94
C ARG A 303 -10.86 7.32 -4.25
N PRO A 304 -11.71 7.70 -3.27
CA PRO A 304 -13.15 7.84 -3.45
C PRO A 304 -13.52 9.12 -4.19
N LEU A 305 -14.75 9.15 -4.70
CA LEU A 305 -15.47 10.38 -5.08
C LEU A 305 -15.82 11.19 -3.83
N ALA A 306 -14.85 11.92 -3.27
CA ALA A 306 -15.15 12.78 -2.12
C ALA A 306 -15.60 14.17 -2.57
N ASN A 307 -14.82 14.89 -3.39
CA ASN A 307 -15.07 16.29 -3.79
C ASN A 307 -14.23 16.70 -5.03
N GLY A 308 -13.97 15.78 -5.97
CA GLY A 308 -13.07 15.99 -7.13
C GLY A 308 -13.80 15.94 -8.47
N PRO A 309 -13.10 16.13 -9.61
CA PRO A 309 -13.70 15.85 -10.92
C PRO A 309 -14.23 14.40 -10.94
N GLU A 310 -15.37 14.20 -11.59
CA GLU A 310 -16.01 12.89 -11.70
C GLU A 310 -14.99 11.82 -12.13
N LEU A 311 -14.98 10.69 -11.44
CA LEU A 311 -14.15 9.55 -11.84
C LEU A 311 -14.56 9.13 -13.25
N LYS A 312 -13.55 8.90 -14.09
CA LYS A 312 -13.75 8.42 -15.45
C LYS A 312 -14.09 6.93 -15.40
N ARG A 313 -15.29 6.61 -15.87
CA ARG A 313 -15.75 5.22 -15.99
C ARG A 313 -15.07 4.51 -17.16
N CYS A 314 -14.77 3.23 -16.99
CA CYS A 314 -14.28 2.39 -18.08
C CYS A 314 -15.34 2.34 -19.19
N SER A 315 -14.95 2.67 -20.42
CA SER A 315 -15.86 2.69 -21.57
C SER A 315 -16.33 1.29 -21.97
N ALA A 316 -15.56 0.26 -21.63
CA ALA A 316 -15.85 -1.13 -21.97
C ALA A 316 -16.77 -1.80 -20.95
N CYS A 317 -16.33 -2.00 -19.71
CA CYS A 317 -17.13 -2.70 -18.70
C CYS A 317 -18.18 -1.83 -18.03
N ARG A 318 -17.99 -0.50 -17.99
CA ARG A 318 -18.88 0.45 -17.30
C ARG A 318 -18.97 0.31 -15.77
N ASP A 319 -18.20 -0.59 -15.18
CA ASP A 319 -18.23 -0.83 -13.72
C ASP A 319 -16.99 -0.29 -13.00
N ALA A 320 -15.85 -0.19 -13.69
CA ALA A 320 -14.61 0.32 -13.10
C ALA A 320 -14.49 1.83 -13.29
N TYR A 321 -13.95 2.52 -12.28
CA TYR A 321 -13.80 3.97 -12.24
C TYR A 321 -12.34 4.37 -12.01
N TYR A 322 -11.92 5.53 -12.53
CA TYR A 322 -10.52 5.99 -12.44
C TYR A 322 -10.43 7.50 -12.25
N CYS A 323 -9.42 7.97 -11.50
CA CYS A 323 -9.18 9.41 -11.37
C CYS A 323 -8.86 10.06 -12.72
N HIS A 324 -8.10 9.37 -13.58
CA HIS A 324 -7.68 9.84 -14.89
C HIS A 324 -7.20 8.68 -15.77
N ARG A 325 -6.90 8.97 -17.04
CA ARG A 325 -6.50 7.98 -18.06
C ARG A 325 -5.24 7.19 -17.67
N GLU A 326 -4.28 7.82 -17.03
CA GLU A 326 -3.05 7.15 -16.60
C GLU A 326 -3.32 6.11 -15.51
N HIS A 327 -4.18 6.40 -14.52
CA HIS A 327 -4.61 5.39 -13.55
C HIS A 327 -5.35 4.22 -14.22
N GLN A 328 -6.19 4.50 -15.23
CA GLN A 328 -6.81 3.45 -16.02
C GLN A 328 -5.76 2.58 -16.74
N ILE A 329 -4.74 3.18 -17.33
CA ILE A 329 -3.65 2.46 -18.01
C ILE A 329 -2.87 1.58 -17.02
N LYS A 330 -2.50 2.12 -15.85
CA LYS A 330 -1.80 1.36 -14.81
C LYS A 330 -2.64 0.19 -14.31
N ALA A 331 -3.92 0.43 -14.00
CA ALA A 331 -4.84 -0.64 -13.59
C ALA A 331 -5.07 -1.67 -14.70
N TRP A 332 -5.14 -1.24 -15.97
CA TRP A 332 -5.30 -2.12 -17.13
C TRP A 332 -4.16 -3.14 -17.21
N PHE A 333 -2.91 -2.67 -17.15
CA PHE A 333 -1.73 -3.54 -17.23
C PHE A 333 -1.50 -4.36 -15.96
N SER A 334 -2.01 -3.91 -14.82
CA SER A 334 -1.80 -4.58 -13.53
C SER A 334 -2.87 -5.62 -13.21
N HIS A 335 -4.14 -5.40 -13.59
CA HIS A 335 -5.22 -6.30 -13.18
C HIS A 335 -6.42 -6.26 -14.13
N HIS A 336 -6.92 -5.05 -14.43
CA HIS A 336 -8.24 -4.86 -15.03
C HIS A 336 -8.39 -5.49 -16.42
N LYS A 337 -7.32 -5.61 -17.22
CA LYS A 337 -7.39 -6.19 -18.58
C LYS A 337 -8.03 -7.58 -18.63
N ARG A 338 -7.79 -8.43 -17.62
CA ARG A 338 -8.32 -9.81 -17.59
C ARG A 338 -9.76 -9.90 -17.07
N TRP A 339 -10.22 -8.86 -16.37
CA TRP A 339 -11.47 -8.84 -15.63
C TRP A 339 -12.48 -7.83 -16.17
N CYS A 340 -12.08 -6.99 -17.13
CA CYS A 340 -12.96 -6.04 -17.79
C CYS A 340 -14.14 -6.74 -18.46
N GLY A 341 -15.36 -6.46 -17.99
CA GLY A 341 -16.62 -6.98 -18.55
C GLY A 341 -16.94 -8.42 -18.12
N LYS A 342 -16.18 -8.97 -17.17
CA LYS A 342 -16.54 -10.21 -16.49
C LYS A 342 -17.37 -9.91 -15.24
N PRO A 343 -18.40 -10.72 -14.93
CA PRO A 343 -19.16 -10.59 -13.68
C PRO A 343 -18.29 -10.68 -12.42
#